data_AF-A0A1G1FCL2-F1
#
_entry.id   AF-A0A1G1FCL2-F1
#
_cell.length_a   1.000
_cell.length_b   1.000
_cell.length_c   1.000
_cell.angle_alpha   90.00
_cell.angle_beta   90.00
_cell.angle_gamma   90.00
#
_symmetry.space_group_name_H-M   'P 1'
#
loop_
_entity.id
_entity.type
_entity.pdbx_description
1 polymer ?
#
loop_
_entity_poly.entity_id
_entity_poly.type
_entity_poly.pdbx_seq_one_letter_code
_entity_poly.pdbx_strand_id
1 'polypeptide(L)'
;MDSKLQEIVDIASSRGNQYVKGEATIEQLPEKIAELGVLLLEKAKVIQGIGLSEERLKEELFEIQNKIDDLRKSVFSIKLKTI
;
A
#
# COMPACT_ATOMS: atom_id res chain seq x y z
N MET A 1 7.44 15.85 -9.52
CA MET A 1 6.76 15.45 -8.26
C MET A 1 6.88 16.62 -7.28
N ASP A 2 5.84 16.94 -6.51
CA ASP A 2 5.90 18.02 -5.51
C ASP A 2 6.93 17.67 -4.42
N SER A 3 7.75 18.66 -4.03
CA SER A 3 8.75 18.57 -2.96
C SER A 3 8.18 18.05 -1.64
N LYS A 4 6.95 18.45 -1.26
CA LYS A 4 6.29 17.98 -0.04
C LYS A 4 5.84 16.53 -0.16
N LEU A 5 5.36 16.14 -1.34
CA LEU A 5 4.99 14.77 -1.60
C LEU A 5 6.22 13.87 -1.55
N GLN A 6 7.34 14.32 -2.13
CA GLN A 6 8.62 13.60 -2.09
C GLN A 6 9.09 13.37 -0.65
N GLU A 7 9.04 14.39 0.20
CA GLU A 7 9.40 14.31 1.61
C GLU A 7 8.53 13.32 2.39
N ILE A 8 7.21 13.32 2.14
CA ILE A 8 6.29 12.33 2.71
C ILE A 8 6.64 10.91 2.26
N VAL A 9 6.96 10.71 0.97
CA VAL A 9 7.37 9.38 0.50
C VAL A 9 8.69 8.95 1.12
N ASP A 10 9.65 9.85 1.29
CA ASP A 10 10.97 9.49 1.83
C ASP A 10 10.89 9.15 3.33
N ILE A 11 10.06 9.87 4.10
CA ILE A 11 9.73 9.52 5.49
C ILE A 11 9.02 8.15 5.54
N ALA A 12 8.05 7.95 4.66
CA ALA A 12 7.29 6.71 4.54
C ALA A 12 8.20 5.50 4.21
N SER A 13 9.07 5.64 3.21
CA SER A 13 10.06 4.63 2.81
C SER A 13 11.11 4.37 3.89
N SER A 14 11.56 5.40 4.61
CA SER A 14 12.54 5.26 5.70
C SER A 14 12.03 4.40 6.87
N ARG A 15 10.69 4.36 7.06
CA ARG A 15 10.05 3.50 8.07
C ARG A 15 10.02 2.03 7.67
N GLY A 16 10.32 1.71 6.41
CA GLY A 16 10.21 0.37 5.85
C GLY A 16 8.75 0.01 5.65
N ASN A 17 8.36 -0.21 4.40
CA ASN A 17 7.07 -0.79 4.10
C ASN A 17 6.98 -2.20 4.70
N GLN A 18 6.20 -2.35 5.77
CA GLN A 18 5.95 -3.63 6.42
C GLN A 18 4.59 -4.22 6.07
N TYR A 19 3.91 -3.81 4.98
CA TYR A 19 2.55 -4.29 4.72
C TYR A 19 2.49 -5.84 4.74
N VAL A 20 1.95 -6.38 5.83
CA VAL A 20 1.77 -7.82 6.04
C VAL A 20 0.33 -8.18 5.68
N LYS A 21 0.21 -9.19 4.79
CA LYS A 21 -1.11 -9.78 4.47
C LYS A 21 -1.69 -10.44 5.72
N GLY A 22 -3.01 -10.36 5.89
CA GLY A 22 -3.69 -11.09 6.98
C GLY A 22 -4.72 -10.28 7.77
N GLU A 23 -5.32 -10.94 8.76
CA GLU A 23 -6.27 -10.31 9.66
C GLU A 23 -5.59 -9.21 10.49
N ALA A 24 -6.30 -8.10 10.69
CA ALA A 24 -5.89 -7.03 11.59
C ALA A 24 -6.98 -6.85 12.64
N THR A 25 -6.60 -6.42 13.83
CA THR A 25 -7.56 -5.90 14.83
C THR A 25 -8.00 -4.48 14.44
N ILE A 26 -9.03 -3.95 15.10
CA ILE A 26 -9.50 -2.60 14.83
C ILE A 26 -8.45 -1.55 15.23
N GLU A 27 -7.68 -1.82 16.28
CA GLU A 27 -6.59 -0.97 16.77
C GLU A 27 -5.40 -0.93 15.79
N GLN A 28 -5.15 -2.02 15.07
CA GLN A 28 -4.07 -2.13 14.07
C GLN A 28 -4.47 -1.60 12.69
N LEU A 29 -5.75 -1.32 12.46
CA LEU A 29 -6.25 -0.91 11.15
C LEU A 29 -5.63 0.42 10.67
N PRO A 30 -5.48 1.47 11.49
CA PRO A 30 -4.83 2.71 11.08
C PRO A 30 -3.38 2.51 10.63
N GLU A 31 -2.61 1.65 11.33
CA GLU A 31 -1.22 1.33 10.98
C GLU A 31 -1.16 0.60 9.62
N LYS A 32 -2.00 -0.41 9.43
CA LYS A 32 -2.07 -1.16 8.17
C LYS A 32 -2.50 -0.29 6.97
N ILE A 33 -3.37 0.71 7.19
CA ILE A 33 -3.74 1.70 6.17
C ILE A 33 -2.54 2.61 5.85
N ALA A 34 -1.82 3.09 6.87
CA ALA A 34 -0.66 3.94 6.68
C ALA A 34 0.44 3.21 5.89
N GLU A 35 0.73 1.95 6.23
CA GLU A 35 1.68 1.10 5.51
C GLU A 35 1.28 0.86 4.06
N LEU A 36 -0.02 0.63 3.78
CA LEU A 36 -0.48 0.54 2.40
C LEU A 36 -0.26 1.86 1.65
N GLY A 37 -0.50 3.00 2.30
CA GLY A 37 -0.22 4.32 1.72
C GLY A 37 1.24 4.49 1.32
N VAL A 38 2.17 4.09 2.19
CA VAL A 38 3.63 4.07 1.90
C VAL A 38 3.92 3.21 0.67
N LEU A 39 3.42 1.98 0.66
CA LEU A 39 3.62 1.03 -0.44
C LEU A 39 3.15 1.61 -1.77
N LEU A 40 1.96 2.23 -1.80
CA LEU A 40 1.40 2.82 -3.02
C LEU A 40 2.26 3.97 -3.56
N LEU A 41 2.82 4.80 -2.68
CA LEU A 41 3.70 5.89 -3.05
C LEU A 41 5.04 5.39 -3.62
N GLU A 42 5.60 4.32 -3.04
CA GLU A 42 6.79 3.65 -3.57
C GLU A 42 6.54 3.05 -4.94
N LYS A 43 5.44 2.31 -5.09
CA LYS A 43 5.04 1.72 -6.38
C LYS A 43 4.76 2.80 -7.43
N ALA A 44 4.21 3.94 -7.04
CA ALA A 44 4.01 5.06 -7.95
C ALA A 44 5.34 5.61 -8.50
N LYS A 45 6.41 5.69 -7.68
CA LYS A 45 7.76 6.06 -8.14
C LYS A 45 8.29 5.04 -9.16
N VAL A 46 8.09 3.75 -8.92
CA VAL A 46 8.48 2.68 -9.85
C VAL A 46 7.74 2.84 -11.17
N ILE A 47 6.40 2.99 -11.13
CA ILE A 47 5.54 3.12 -12.31
C ILE A 47 5.85 4.39 -13.13
N GLN A 48 6.22 5.49 -12.48
CA GLN A 48 6.64 6.72 -13.15
C GLN A 48 8.00 6.61 -13.85
N GLY A 49 8.78 5.56 -13.59
CA GLY A 49 10.04 5.30 -14.27
C GLY A 49 9.83 5.07 -15.77
N ILE A 50 10.49 5.88 -16.60
CA ILE A 50 10.48 5.71 -18.06
C ILE A 50 11.07 4.33 -18.41
N GLY A 51 10.33 3.52 -19.18
CA GLY A 51 10.83 2.26 -19.73
C GLY A 51 10.31 0.97 -19.10
N LEU A 52 9.26 1.02 -18.27
CA LEU A 52 8.55 -0.18 -17.85
C LEU A 52 7.93 -0.90 -19.06
N SER A 53 8.22 -2.19 -19.20
CA SER A 53 7.52 -3.04 -20.17
C SER A 53 6.05 -3.18 -19.78
N GLU A 54 5.18 -3.45 -20.76
CA GLU A 54 3.75 -3.68 -20.49
C GLU A 54 3.51 -4.82 -19.49
N GLU A 55 4.30 -5.90 -19.60
CA GLU A 55 4.25 -7.03 -18.68
C GLU A 55 4.62 -6.61 -17.26
N ARG A 56 5.71 -5.86 -17.09
CA ARG A 56 6.13 -5.39 -15.77
C ARG A 56 5.13 -4.41 -15.17
N LEU A 57 4.56 -3.52 -15.97
CA LEU A 57 3.50 -2.61 -15.51
C LEU A 57 2.28 -3.40 -15.02
N LYS A 58 1.87 -4.45 -15.74
CA LYS A 58 0.78 -5.34 -15.30
C LYS A 58 1.11 -6.02 -13.97
N GLU A 59 2.32 -6.55 -13.79
CA GLU A 59 2.75 -7.16 -12.52
C GLU A 59 2.64 -6.18 -11.35
N GLU A 60 3.15 -4.96 -11.50
CA GLU A 60 3.11 -3.93 -10.45
C GLU A 60 1.66 -3.56 -10.10
N LEU A 61 0.80 -3.39 -11.11
CA LEU A 61 -0.63 -3.10 -10.91
C LEU A 61 -1.37 -4.27 -10.22
N PHE A 62 -1.06 -5.52 -10.60
CA PHE A 62 -1.63 -6.70 -9.95
C PHE A 62 -1.20 -6.78 -8.48
N GLU A 63 0.05 -6.47 -8.18
CA GLU A 63 0.53 -6.45 -6.79
C GLU A 63 -0.20 -5.40 -5.96
N ILE A 64 -0.34 -4.17 -6.49
CA ILE A 64 -1.13 -3.10 -5.87
C ILE A 64 -2.57 -3.57 -5.57
N GLN A 65 -3.23 -4.15 -6.58
CA GLN A 65 -4.62 -4.61 -6.45
C GLN A 65 -4.76 -5.68 -5.37
N ASN A 66 -3.85 -6.65 -5.33
CA ASN A 66 -3.84 -7.70 -4.32
C ASN A 66 -3.71 -7.17 -2.88
N LYS A 67 -2.93 -6.09 -2.69
CA LYS A 67 -2.73 -5.45 -1.39
C LYS A 67 -3.95 -4.62 -0.96
N ILE A 68 -4.59 -3.93 -1.91
CA ILE A 68 -5.86 -3.23 -1.65
C ILE A 68 -6.97 -4.23 -1.28
N ASP A 69 -7.06 -5.36 -1.99
CA ASP A 69 -8.05 -6.39 -1.70
C ASP A 69 -7.83 -7.07 -0.34
N ASP A 70 -6.58 -7.26 0.09
CA ASP A 70 -6.27 -7.75 1.44
C ASP A 70 -6.76 -6.77 2.50
N LEU A 71 -6.46 -5.47 2.37
CA LEU A 71 -6.97 -4.45 3.30
C LEU A 71 -8.50 -4.43 3.32
N ARG A 72 -9.16 -4.49 2.15
CA ARG A 72 -10.62 -4.52 2.06
C ARG A 72 -11.21 -5.71 2.82
N LYS A 73 -10.60 -6.90 2.69
CA LYS A 73 -11.00 -8.10 3.44
C LYS A 73 -10.80 -7.90 4.94
N SER A 74 -9.66 -7.37 5.38
CA SER A 74 -9.39 -7.10 6.80
C SER A 74 -10.45 -6.15 7.39
N VAL A 75 -10.74 -5.03 6.71
CA VAL A 75 -11.78 -4.07 7.14
C VAL A 75 -13.15 -4.72 7.25
N PHE A 76 -13.53 -5.51 6.24
CA PHE A 76 -14.83 -6.18 6.21
C PHE A 76 -14.97 -7.22 7.33
N SER A 77 -13.92 -8.01 7.56
CA SER A 77 -13.89 -8.99 8.65
C SER A 77 -13.99 -8.33 10.03
N ILE A 78 -13.32 -7.20 10.25
CA ILE A 78 -13.44 -6.42 11.50
C ILE A 78 -14.89 -5.94 11.67
N LYS A 79 -15.48 -5.38 10.60
CA LYS A 79 -16.87 -4.90 10.64
C LYS A 79 -17.85 -6.01 11.01
N LEU A 80 -17.70 -7.23 10.46
CA LEU A 80 -18.53 -8.37 10.82
C LEU A 80 -18.35 -8.84 12.27
N LYS A 81 -17.14 -8.73 12.83
CA LYS A 81 -16.85 -9.12 14.23
C LYS A 81 -17.35 -8.10 15.26
N THR A 82 -17.70 -6.88 14.83
CA THR A 82 -18.11 -5.77 15.71
C THR A 82 -19.64 -5.59 15.76
N ILE A 83 -20.40 -6.33 14.95
CA ILE A 83 -21.87 -6.35 14.88
C ILE A 83 -22.37 -7.60 15.64
#